data_AF-A0A847FE83-F1
#
_entry.id   AF-A0A847FE83-F1
#
_cell.length_a   1.000
_cell.length_b   1.000
_cell.length_c   1.000
_cell.angle_alpha   90.00
_cell.angle_beta   90.00
_cell.angle_gamma   90.00
#
_symmetry.space_group_name_H-M   'P 1'
#
loop_
_entity.id
_entity.type
_entity.pdbx_description
1 polymer ?
#
loop_
_entity_poly.entity_id
_entity_poly.type
_entity_poly.pdbx_seq_one_letter_code
_entity_poly.pdbx_strand_id
1 'polypeptide(L)' 'GIRGVEERNSFIRLEKRVKDFLIEVLRPAKYISCGPEPLVAYYYARMNEIELIRLVLLGKFSGFPQEKIQERINAVYA' A
#
# COMPACT_ATOMS: atom_id res chain seq x y z
N GLY A 1 7.60 -12.55 -7.50
CA GLY A 1 7.91 -13.81 -6.83
C GLY A 1 9.39 -13.86 -6.52
N ILE A 2 9.83 -14.84 -5.75
CA ILE A 2 11.20 -14.99 -5.22
C ILE A 2 12.27 -14.80 -6.32
N ARG A 3 12.03 -15.35 -7.52
CA ARG A 3 12.89 -15.19 -8.72
C ARG A 3 13.16 -13.73 -9.11
N GLY A 4 12.16 -12.86 -9.01
CA GLY A 4 12.32 -11.44 -9.34
C GLY A 4 13.04 -10.61 -8.28
N VAL A 5 13.16 -11.13 -7.05
CA VAL A 5 13.98 -10.53 -5.98
C VAL A 5 15.46 -10.84 -6.23
N GLU A 6 15.76 -12.08 -6.63
CA GLU A 6 17.12 -12.51 -6.97
C GLU A 6 17.68 -11.79 -8.21
N GLU A 7 16.84 -11.56 -9.23
CA GLU A 7 17.26 -10.89 -10.48
C GLU A 7 17.51 -9.38 -10.33
N ARG A 8 16.77 -8.67 -9.47
CA ARG A 8 16.85 -7.19 -9.33
C ARG A 8 17.44 -6.74 -8.00
N ASN A 9 17.76 -7.67 -7.10
CA ASN A 9 18.18 -7.41 -5.72
C ASN A 9 17.28 -6.37 -5.02
N SER A 10 15.96 -6.53 -5.18
CA SER A 10 14.97 -5.54 -4.72
C SER A 10 13.65 -6.18 -4.28
N PHE A 11 13.14 -5.72 -3.14
CA PHE A 11 11.89 -6.22 -2.55
C PHE A 11 10.65 -5.39 -2.90
N ILE A 12 10.77 -4.34 -3.72
CA ILE A 12 9.70 -3.37 -3.98
C ILE A 12 8.40 -4.05 -4.45
N ARG A 13 8.51 -5.02 -5.36
CA ARG A 13 7.34 -5.76 -5.87
C ARG A 13 6.67 -6.62 -4.81
N LEU A 14 7.45 -7.16 -3.87
CA LEU A 14 6.92 -7.93 -2.75
C LEU A 14 6.21 -7.00 -1.77
N GLU A 15 6.84 -5.88 -1.40
CA GLU A 15 6.26 -4.88 -0.51
C GLU A 15 4.91 -4.37 -1.04
N LYS A 16 4.86 -3.98 -2.31
CA LYS A 16 3.61 -3.56 -2.96
C LYS A 16 2.54 -4.63 -2.87
N ARG A 17 2.88 -5.89 -3.17
CA ARG A 17 1.90 -6.99 -3.16
C ARG A 17 1.40 -7.32 -1.75
N VAL A 18 2.26 -7.23 -0.74
CA VAL A 18 1.85 -7.37 0.68
C VAL A 18 0.88 -6.26 1.06
N LYS A 19 1.16 -5.02 0.66
CA LYS A 19 0.29 -3.86 0.89
C LYS A 19 -1.05 -3.97 0.17
N ASP A 20 -1.06 -4.42 -1.09
CA ASP A 20 -2.29 -4.68 -1.86
C ASP A 20 -3.14 -5.76 -1.18
N PHE A 21 -2.52 -6.86 -0.75
CA PHE A 21 -3.19 -7.95 -0.04
C PHE A 21 -3.80 -7.49 1.29
N LEU A 22 -3.11 -6.63 2.05
CA LEU A 22 -3.66 -6.03 3.27
C LEU A 22 -4.96 -5.28 3.00
N ILE A 23 -5.02 -4.47 1.94
CA ILE A 23 -6.25 -3.76 1.56
C ILE A 23 -7.36 -4.73 1.15
N GLU A 24 -7.03 -5.81 0.43
CA GLU A 24 -8.00 -6.85 0.08
C GLU A 24 -8.59 -7.55 1.31
N VAL A 25 -7.76 -7.83 2.32
CA VAL A 25 -8.18 -8.44 3.60
C VAL A 25 -9.10 -7.50 4.38
N LEU A 26 -8.84 -6.18 4.33
CA LEU A 26 -9.66 -5.20 5.04
C LEU A 26 -11.00 -4.90 4.35
N ARG A 27 -11.09 -5.02 3.03
CA ARG A 27 -12.27 -4.61 2.24
C ARG A 27 -13.60 -5.24 2.70
N PRO A 28 -13.68 -6.53 3.07
CA PRO A 28 -14.92 -7.13 3.54
C PRO A 28 -15.48 -6.49 4.83
N ALA A 29 -14.63 -5.87 5.64
CA ALA A 29 -15.06 -5.24 6.89
C ALA A 29 -16.06 -4.10 6.67
N LYS A 30 -16.11 -3.50 5.47
CA LYS A 30 -17.14 -2.51 5.10
C LYS A 30 -18.58 -3.03 5.20
N TYR A 31 -18.78 -4.34 5.07
CA TYR A 31 -20.09 -4.96 5.03
C TYR A 31 -20.54 -5.51 6.40
N ILE A 32 -19.70 -5.39 7.43
CA ILE A 32 -20.04 -5.79 8.79
C ILE A 32 -20.85 -4.67 9.44
N SER A 33 -22.12 -4.94 9.74
CA SER A 33 -23.06 -3.94 10.26
C SER A 33 -22.85 -3.61 11.74
N CYS A 34 -22.31 -4.54 12.53
CA CYS A 34 -22.07 -4.36 13.95
C CYS A 34 -20.77 -5.06 14.35
N GLY A 35 -19.80 -4.30 14.87
CA GLY A 35 -18.54 -4.81 15.37
C GLY A 35 -17.40 -3.77 15.24
N PRO A 36 -16.23 -4.02 15.86
CA PRO A 36 -15.08 -3.12 15.77
C PRO A 36 -14.38 -3.16 14.41
N GLU A 37 -14.65 -4.16 13.58
CA GLU A 37 -13.93 -4.45 12.33
C GLU A 37 -13.98 -3.30 11.32
N PRO A 38 -15.12 -2.63 11.04
CA PRO A 38 -15.15 -1.50 10.11
C PRO A 38 -14.28 -0.33 10.58
N LEU A 39 -14.23 -0.08 11.89
CA LEU A 39 -13.41 0.99 12.48
C LEU A 39 -11.92 0.67 12.36
N VAL A 40 -11.53 -0.55 12.71
CA VAL A 40 -10.14 -1.02 12.61
C VAL A 40 -9.68 -1.03 11.15
N ALA A 41 -10.51 -1.52 10.24
CA ALA A 41 -10.21 -1.51 8.81
C ALA A 41 -10.04 -0.10 8.27
N TYR A 42 -10.90 0.84 8.66
CA TYR A 42 -10.76 2.24 8.30
C TYR A 42 -9.45 2.84 8.86
N TYR A 43 -9.12 2.58 10.12
CA TYR A 43 -7.87 3.08 10.72
C TYR A 43 -6.63 2.65 9.91
N TYR A 44 -6.50 1.36 9.60
CA TYR A 44 -5.37 0.86 8.82
C TYR A 44 -5.37 1.37 7.37
N ALA A 45 -6.54 1.49 6.75
CA ALA A 45 -6.68 2.10 5.43
C ALA A 45 -6.19 3.57 5.42
N ARG A 46 -6.58 4.36 6.42
CA ARG A 46 -6.16 5.75 6.57
C ARG A 46 -4.66 5.88 6.83
N MET A 47 -4.07 4.99 7.62
CA MET A 47 -2.61 4.96 7.78
C MET A 47 -1.90 4.73 6.45
N ASN A 48 -2.37 3.78 5.64
CA ASN A 48 -1.79 3.49 4.33
C ASN A 48 -1.92 4.70 3.37
N GLU A 49 -3.03 5.42 3.39
CA GLU A 49 -3.19 6.65 2.60
C GLU A 49 -2.20 7.75 3.00
N ILE A 50 -1.97 7.94 4.31
CA ILE A 50 -0.98 8.91 4.80
C ILE A 50 0.43 8.54 4.34
N GLU A 51 0.77 7.24 4.38
CA GLU A 51 2.05 6.73 3.87
C GLU A 51 2.22 6.98 2.36
N LEU A 52 1.17 6.75 1.57
CA LEU A 52 1.17 7.05 0.13
C LEU A 52 1.37 8.53 -0.16
N ILE A 53 0.67 9.42 0.57
CA ILE A 53 0.85 10.87 0.45
C ILE A 53 2.29 11.23 0.77
N ARG A 54 2.86 10.70 1.86
CA ARG A 54 4.26 10.92 2.24
C ARG A 54 5.23 10.44 1.17
N LEU A 55 5.00 9.27 0.58
CA LEU A 55 5.83 8.74 -0.50
C LEU A 55 5.85 9.70 -1.70
N VAL A 56 4.69 10.20 -2.13
CA VAL A 56 4.59 11.16 -3.24
C VAL A 56 5.27 12.49 -2.89
N LEU A 57 5.06 13.02 -1.69
CA LEU A 57 5.67 14.27 -1.26
C LEU A 57 7.20 14.18 -1.23
N LEU A 58 7.75 13.15 -0.58
CA LEU A 58 9.20 12.92 -0.54
C LEU A 58 9.76 12.70 -1.95
N GLY A 59 9.07 11.94 -2.79
CA GLY A 59 9.47 11.75 -4.17
C GLY A 59 9.55 13.05 -4.97
N LYS A 60 8.58 13.96 -4.78
CA LYS A 60 8.58 15.29 -5.39
C LYS A 60 9.69 16.20 -4.85
N PHE A 61 9.94 16.20 -3.54
CA PHE A 61 10.99 17.02 -2.93
C PHE A 61 12.41 16.55 -3.29
N SER A 62 12.61 15.24 -3.38
CA SER A 62 13.94 14.64 -3.60
C SER A 62 14.26 14.40 -5.09
N GLY A 63 13.40 14.81 -6.01
CA GLY A 63 13.63 14.64 -7.47
C GLY A 63 13.66 13.18 -7.93
N PHE A 64 12.95 12.28 -7.25
CA PHE A 64 12.93 10.86 -7.64
C PHE A 64 12.25 10.67 -9.01
N PRO A 65 12.73 9.71 -9.82
CA PRO A 65 12.06 9.34 -11.07
C PRO A 65 10.61 8.92 -10.81
N GLN A 66 9.68 9.47 -11.57
CA GLN A 66 8.25 9.19 -11.41
C GLN A 66 7.95 7.69 -11.57
N GLU A 67 8.68 6.97 -12.43
CA GLU A 67 8.46 5.53 -12.61
C GLU A 67 8.73 4.75 -11.32
N LYS A 68 9.78 5.12 -10.56
CA LYS A 68 10.12 4.45 -9.30
C LYS A 68 9.11 4.70 -8.19
N ILE A 69 8.44 5.85 -8.21
CA ILE A 69 7.35 6.15 -7.27
C ILE A 69 6.12 5.33 -7.65
N GLN A 70 5.76 5.28 -8.94
CA GLN A 70 4.62 4.51 -9.43
C GLN A 70 4.74 3.01 -9.12
N GLU A 71 5.94 2.45 -9.21
CA GLU A 71 6.18 1.04 -8.84
C GLU A 71 5.85 0.73 -7.37
N ARG A 72 5.89 1.73 -6.48
CA ARG A 72 5.66 1.59 -5.04
C ARG A 72 4.22 1.92 -4.61
N ILE A 73 3.44 2.60 -5.46
CA ILE A 73 2.03 2.92 -5.17
C ILE A 73 1.22 1.62 -5.18
N ASN A 74 0.47 1.40 -4.09
CA ASN A 74 -0.43 0.27 -3.88
C ASN A 74 -1.91 0.68 -3.99
N ALA A 75 -2.80 -0.31 -3.87
CA ALA A 75 -4.24 -0.12 -3.84
C ALA A 75 -4.69 0.75 -2.64
N VAL A 76 -5.81 1.44 -2.82
CA VAL A 76 -6.48 2.22 -1.78
C VAL A 76 -7.78 1.53 -1.39
N TYR A 77 -8.23 1.75 -0.17
CA TYR A 77 -9.40 1.09 0.40
C TYR A 77 -10.73 1.45 -0.27
N ALA A 78 -10.81 2.59 -0.96
CA ALA A 78 -12.04 3.21 -1.51
C ALA A 78 -13.04 2.22 -2.11
#